data_AF-A0A1C4GVE1-F1
#
_entry.id   AF-A0A1C4GVE1-F1
#
_cell.length_a   1.000
_cell.length_b   1.000
_cell.length_c   1.000
_cell.angle_alpha   90.00
_cell.angle_beta   90.00
_cell.angle_gamma   90.00
#
_symmetry.space_group_name_H-M   'P 1'
#
loop_
_entity.id
_entity.type
_entity.pdbx_description
1 polymer ?
#
loop_
_entity_poly.entity_id
_entity_poly.type
_entity_poly.pdbx_seq_one_letter_code
_entity_poly.pdbx_strand_id
1 'polypeptide(L)'
;MIDSLHQIPNHGGKRKNAGRKTHYQEKTVVMRVPESKVVKIKAWLKPIPKDDRSKNIELQPIEARTHLQIAYPLESVAAGFPSPAQDYTEDFIDLNEHLIHNPLSTFILRVNSLSMKNAGIDIDDQIIIDRSLTPEHGDIVLAMINNEFTVKRFMKEKTHQHQYKVWLKAENPEYPDIYLQSEEELVIWGVVTCILKKLR
;
A
#
# COMPACT_ATOMS: atom_id res chain seq x y z
N MET A 1 2.75 37.55 -67.29
CA MET A 1 2.62 36.10 -66.98
C MET A 1 3.94 35.63 -66.40
N ILE A 2 4.04 35.52 -65.08
CA ILE A 2 5.14 34.81 -64.41
C ILE A 2 4.53 34.16 -63.15
N ASP A 3 4.77 32.86 -63.03
CA ASP A 3 4.07 31.90 -62.17
C ASP A 3 4.27 32.08 -60.66
N SER A 4 3.19 31.85 -59.93
CA SER A 4 3.12 31.78 -58.47
C SER A 4 3.70 30.46 -57.95
N LEU A 5 4.83 30.52 -57.25
CA LEU A 5 5.43 29.40 -56.52
C LEU A 5 4.57 28.99 -55.32
N HIS A 6 3.93 27.82 -55.39
CA HIS A 6 3.38 27.13 -54.22
C HIS A 6 4.49 26.30 -53.55
N GLN A 7 4.90 26.73 -52.36
CA GLN A 7 5.92 26.08 -51.55
C GLN A 7 5.31 24.89 -50.82
N ILE A 8 5.67 23.66 -51.20
CA ILE A 8 5.23 22.44 -50.53
C ILE A 8 6.02 22.30 -49.22
N PRO A 9 5.37 22.23 -48.04
CA PRO A 9 6.10 22.08 -46.78
C PRO A 9 6.77 20.70 -46.71
N ASN A 10 8.10 20.70 -46.61
CA ASN A 10 8.97 19.52 -46.62
C ASN A 10 9.07 18.80 -45.26
N HIS A 11 8.04 18.91 -44.41
CA HIS A 11 8.02 18.28 -43.09
C HIS A 11 6.77 17.40 -42.95
N GLY A 12 7.00 16.10 -42.75
CA GLY A 12 5.95 15.13 -42.51
C GLY A 12 5.10 15.52 -41.30
N GLY A 13 3.78 15.60 -41.51
CA GLY A 13 2.83 15.98 -40.47
C GLY A 13 2.89 15.09 -39.22
N LYS A 14 2.52 15.68 -38.08
CA LYS A 14 2.50 15.01 -36.76
C LYS A 14 1.49 13.85 -36.79
N ARG A 15 1.99 12.62 -36.78
CA ARG A 15 1.15 11.41 -36.70
C ARG A 15 0.58 11.25 -35.28
N LYS A 16 -0.60 10.61 -35.15
CA LYS A 16 -1.10 10.13 -33.86
C LYS A 16 -0.01 9.21 -33.26
N ASN A 17 0.44 9.48 -32.04
CA ASN A 17 1.59 8.88 -31.34
C ASN A 17 3.01 9.36 -31.75
N ALA A 18 3.13 10.48 -32.47
CA ALA A 18 4.43 11.13 -32.68
C ALA A 18 4.87 11.88 -31.41
N GLY A 19 5.95 11.42 -30.78
CA GLY A 19 6.53 12.01 -29.57
C GLY A 19 7.87 11.36 -29.22
N ARG A 20 8.66 12.05 -28.37
CA ARG A 20 9.94 11.54 -27.85
C ARG A 20 9.69 10.22 -27.11
N LYS A 21 10.35 9.16 -27.56
CA LYS A 21 10.20 7.82 -26.96
C LYS A 21 10.73 7.83 -25.53
N THR A 22 10.07 7.10 -24.64
CA THR A 22 10.59 6.80 -23.31
C THR A 22 11.93 6.07 -23.47
N HIS A 23 12.96 6.54 -22.77
CA HIS A 23 14.25 5.85 -22.73
C HIS A 23 14.09 4.56 -21.92
N TYR A 24 14.14 3.42 -22.60
CA TYR A 24 14.31 2.12 -21.95
C TYR A 24 15.80 1.92 -21.66
N GLN A 25 16.12 1.21 -20.56
CA GLN A 25 17.50 0.91 -20.15
C GLN A 25 18.20 -0.05 -21.13
N GLU A 26 17.44 -0.78 -21.95
CA GLU A 26 17.90 -1.77 -22.91
C GLU A 26 17.54 -1.42 -24.36
N LYS A 27 18.23 -2.03 -25.32
CA LYS A 27 17.98 -1.84 -26.75
C LYS A 27 16.61 -2.41 -27.13
N THR A 28 15.68 -1.53 -27.50
CA THR A 28 14.32 -1.93 -27.93
C THR A 28 14.27 -2.27 -29.42
N VAL A 29 13.45 -3.26 -29.79
CA VAL A 29 13.11 -3.59 -31.20
C VAL A 29 11.60 -3.37 -31.41
N VAL A 30 11.22 -2.92 -32.62
CA VAL A 30 9.80 -2.74 -32.97
C VAL A 30 9.21 -4.08 -33.40
N MET A 31 8.16 -4.55 -32.73
CA MET A 31 7.40 -5.76 -33.06
C MET A 31 5.93 -5.42 -33.35
N ARG A 32 5.33 -6.04 -34.37
CA ARG A 32 3.89 -5.92 -34.64
C ARG A 32 3.12 -6.91 -33.78
N VAL A 33 2.11 -6.44 -33.05
CA VAL A 33 1.27 -7.25 -32.16
C VAL A 33 -0.21 -6.94 -32.40
N PRO A 34 -1.13 -7.90 -32.19
CA PRO A 34 -2.56 -7.62 -32.28
C PRO A 34 -2.99 -6.54 -31.30
N GLU A 35 -3.89 -5.64 -31.72
CA GLU A 35 -4.36 -4.52 -30.90
C GLU A 35 -4.96 -4.98 -29.57
N SER A 36 -5.69 -6.11 -29.58
CA SER A 36 -6.26 -6.73 -28.38
C SER A 36 -5.23 -7.12 -27.32
N LYS A 37 -3.96 -7.30 -27.69
CA LYS A 37 -2.88 -7.68 -26.77
C LYS A 37 -2.04 -6.50 -26.30
N VAL A 38 -2.21 -5.30 -26.87
CA VAL A 38 -1.38 -4.13 -26.57
C VAL A 38 -1.49 -3.73 -25.09
N VAL A 39 -2.69 -3.76 -24.51
CA VAL A 39 -2.89 -3.41 -23.09
C VAL A 39 -2.13 -4.36 -22.17
N LYS A 40 -2.23 -5.67 -22.42
CA LYS A 40 -1.56 -6.70 -21.63
C LYS A 40 -0.03 -6.61 -21.75
N ILE A 41 0.48 -6.38 -22.95
CA ILE A 41 1.93 -6.21 -23.18
C ILE A 41 2.45 -4.96 -22.49
N LYS A 42 1.72 -3.84 -22.58
CA LYS A 42 2.11 -2.61 -21.87
C LYS A 42 2.14 -2.79 -20.36
N ALA A 43 1.18 -3.50 -19.78
CA ALA A 43 1.19 -3.82 -18.36
C ALA A 43 2.40 -4.70 -17.99
N TRP A 44 2.70 -5.72 -18.81
CA TRP A 44 3.87 -6.59 -18.62
C TRP A 44 5.22 -5.88 -18.75
N LEU A 45 5.31 -4.84 -19.59
CA LEU A 45 6.51 -4.03 -19.78
C LEU A 45 6.74 -2.99 -18.68
N LYS A 46 5.77 -2.75 -17.78
CA LYS A 46 6.00 -1.83 -16.65
C LYS A 46 7.07 -2.44 -15.74
N PRO A 47 8.13 -1.68 -15.38
CA PRO A 47 9.11 -2.18 -14.44
C PRO A 47 8.42 -2.49 -13.12
N ILE A 48 8.60 -3.70 -12.62
CA ILE A 48 8.27 -4.07 -11.25
C ILE A 48 9.13 -3.15 -10.37
N PRO A 49 8.56 -2.35 -9.45
CA PRO A 49 9.34 -1.63 -8.45
C PRO A 49 10.26 -2.63 -7.75
N LYS A 50 11.57 -2.38 -7.79
CA LYS A 50 12.57 -3.33 -7.25
C LYS A 50 12.36 -3.57 -5.76
N ASP A 51 11.90 -2.56 -5.05
CA ASP A 51 11.67 -2.56 -3.61
C ASP A 51 10.92 -1.27 -3.24
N ASP A 52 10.15 -1.28 -2.15
CA ASP A 52 9.51 -0.10 -1.56
C ASP A 52 10.06 0.27 -0.18
N ARG A 53 11.17 -0.37 0.24
CA ARG A 53 11.94 0.00 1.42
C ARG A 53 12.31 1.49 1.43
N SER A 54 12.10 2.15 2.57
CA SER A 54 12.46 3.56 2.78
C SER A 54 13.29 3.75 4.04
N LYS A 55 14.37 4.53 3.94
CA LYS A 55 15.15 4.97 5.11
C LYS A 55 14.47 6.08 5.90
N ASN A 56 13.65 6.88 5.22
CA ASN A 56 12.97 8.02 5.80
C ASN A 56 11.49 7.69 5.90
N ILE A 57 11.03 7.42 7.12
CA ILE A 57 9.61 7.32 7.44
C ILE A 57 9.26 8.38 8.47
N GLU A 58 8.08 8.96 8.33
CA GLU A 58 7.52 9.85 9.35
C GLU A 58 6.63 9.03 10.27
N LEU A 59 7.15 8.73 11.46
CA LEU A 59 6.52 7.89 12.45
C LEU A 59 6.31 8.73 13.71
N GLN A 60 5.05 8.97 14.05
CA GLN A 60 4.69 9.87 15.13
C GLN A 60 4.08 9.09 16.29
N PRO A 61 4.55 9.25 17.54
CA PRO A 61 3.88 8.66 18.69
C PRO A 61 2.50 9.28 18.86
N ILE A 62 1.51 8.47 19.23
CA ILE A 62 0.17 8.99 19.52
C ILE A 62 0.06 9.30 21.01
N GLU A 63 -0.30 10.53 21.34
CA GLU A 63 -0.59 10.95 22.70
C GLU A 63 -2.10 11.11 22.91
N ALA A 64 -2.72 10.11 23.52
CA ALA A 64 -4.12 10.16 23.92
C ALA A 64 -4.28 11.11 25.13
N ARG A 65 -4.60 12.38 24.87
CA ARG A 65 -4.71 13.43 25.90
C ARG A 65 -6.15 13.76 26.33
N THR A 66 -7.14 13.28 25.59
CA THR A 66 -8.55 13.63 25.79
C THR A 66 -9.39 12.37 25.87
N HIS A 67 -10.49 12.43 26.61
CA HIS A 67 -11.52 11.41 26.62
C HIS A 67 -12.83 12.01 26.12
N LEU A 68 -13.50 11.36 25.16
CA LEU A 68 -14.73 11.77 24.51
C LEU A 68 -15.70 10.60 24.47
N GLN A 69 -16.91 10.82 24.99
CA GLN A 69 -18.00 9.88 24.87
C GLN A 69 -18.76 10.18 23.58
N ILE A 70 -18.47 9.42 22.51
CA ILE A 70 -19.21 9.49 21.26
C ILE A 70 -20.32 8.44 21.33
N ALA A 71 -21.56 8.79 21.01
CA ALA A 71 -22.65 7.83 20.98
C ALA A 71 -22.33 6.68 20.01
N TYR A 72 -22.41 5.44 20.50
CA TYR A 72 -22.11 4.21 19.77
C TYR A 72 -23.42 3.46 19.46
N PRO A 73 -23.76 3.27 18.17
CA PRO A 73 -24.96 2.51 17.82
C PRO A 73 -24.74 1.01 18.12
N LEU A 74 -25.55 0.46 19.01
CA LEU A 74 -25.53 -0.96 19.41
C LEU A 74 -25.87 -1.93 18.27
N GLU A 75 -26.60 -1.47 17.24
CA GLU A 75 -26.99 -2.33 16.13
C GLU A 75 -26.09 -2.08 14.90
N SER A 76 -25.52 -3.17 14.37
CA SER A 76 -25.04 -3.17 13.00
C SER A 76 -26.23 -2.91 12.08
N VAL A 77 -26.21 -1.81 11.33
CA VAL A 77 -27.22 -1.55 10.30
C VAL A 77 -27.12 -2.65 9.25
N ALA A 78 -27.93 -3.70 9.38
CA ALA A 78 -28.31 -4.49 8.23
C ALA A 78 -29.08 -3.55 7.30
N ALA A 79 -28.79 -3.59 6.00
CA ALA A 79 -29.55 -2.82 5.03
C ALA A 79 -31.03 -3.30 5.05
N GLY A 80 -31.88 -2.66 5.85
CA GLY A 80 -33.26 -3.05 6.15
C GLY A 80 -33.91 -2.14 7.20
N PHE A 81 -35.23 -2.19 7.36
CA PHE A 81 -35.98 -1.32 8.27
C PHE A 81 -35.73 -1.72 9.74
N PRO A 82 -35.20 -0.82 10.60
CA PRO A 82 -35.10 -1.08 12.03
C PRO A 82 -36.48 -0.99 12.70
N SER A 83 -36.70 -1.78 13.74
CA SER A 83 -37.97 -1.80 14.49
C SER A 83 -38.06 -0.60 15.44
N PRO A 84 -39.21 0.11 15.52
CA PRO A 84 -39.34 1.32 16.33
C PRO A 84 -39.44 1.11 17.85
N ALA A 85 -39.39 -0.15 18.34
CA ALA A 85 -39.67 -0.50 19.73
C ALA A 85 -38.45 -0.95 20.54
N GLN A 86 -37.23 -0.68 20.07
CA GLN A 86 -36.02 -1.06 20.81
C GLN A 86 -35.56 0.08 21.73
N ASP A 87 -35.61 -0.21 23.03
CA ASP A 87 -35.03 0.63 24.08
C ASP A 87 -33.53 0.80 23.81
N TYR A 88 -33.13 2.00 23.38
CA TYR A 88 -31.74 2.35 23.17
C TYR A 88 -31.04 2.41 24.54
N THR A 89 -30.27 1.38 24.87
CA THR A 89 -29.20 1.56 25.86
C THR A 89 -28.10 2.32 25.12
N GLU A 90 -27.88 3.59 25.46
CA GLU A 90 -26.82 4.39 24.84
C GLU A 90 -25.46 3.85 25.30
N ASP A 91 -24.78 3.08 24.45
CA ASP A 91 -23.36 2.80 24.63
C ASP A 91 -22.54 3.97 24.06
N PHE A 92 -21.38 4.23 24.67
CA PHE A 92 -20.46 5.27 24.23
C PHE A 92 -19.15 4.64 23.78
N ILE A 93 -18.51 5.25 22.79
CA ILE A 93 -17.18 4.91 22.31
C ILE A 93 -16.25 6.10 22.47
N ASP A 94 -15.08 5.86 23.03
CA ASP A 94 -13.93 6.74 22.95
C ASP A 94 -12.98 6.19 21.89
N LEU A 95 -12.65 6.98 20.86
CA LEU A 95 -11.78 6.53 19.77
C LEU A 95 -10.33 6.36 20.21
N ASN A 96 -9.87 7.10 21.21
CA ASN A 96 -8.53 6.90 21.75
C ASN A 96 -8.46 5.54 22.44
N GLU A 97 -9.41 5.22 23.32
CA GLU A 97 -9.45 3.91 23.99
C GLU A 97 -9.67 2.76 23.00
N HIS A 98 -10.51 2.98 21.98
CA HIS A 98 -10.81 1.97 20.98
C HIS A 98 -9.64 1.67 20.05
N LEU A 99 -8.86 2.68 19.66
CA LEU A 99 -7.78 2.53 18.68
C LEU A 99 -6.40 2.34 19.32
N ILE A 100 -6.20 2.82 20.56
CA ILE A 100 -4.90 2.91 21.22
C ILE A 100 -4.91 2.07 22.50
N HIS A 101 -4.52 0.80 22.35
CA HIS A 101 -4.45 -0.14 23.48
C HIS A 101 -3.33 0.23 24.46
N ASN A 102 -2.16 0.63 23.93
CA ASN A 102 -1.02 1.03 24.73
C ASN A 102 -0.44 2.36 24.21
N PRO A 103 -0.77 3.51 24.85
CA PRO A 103 -0.31 4.83 24.41
C PRO A 103 1.21 4.98 24.29
N LEU A 104 1.98 4.27 25.14
CA LEU A 104 3.44 4.39 25.16
C LEU A 104 4.12 3.64 24.00
N SER A 105 3.42 2.72 23.35
CA SER A 105 3.93 1.90 22.25
C SER A 105 3.15 2.04 20.95
N THR A 106 2.21 2.99 20.88
CA THR A 106 1.34 3.22 19.72
C THR A 106 1.82 4.41 18.90
N PHE A 107 1.93 4.20 17.59
CA PHE A 107 2.45 5.19 16.64
C PHE A 107 1.55 5.25 15.42
N ILE A 108 1.56 6.40 14.74
CA ILE A 108 0.91 6.59 13.45
C ILE A 108 1.96 6.80 12.36
N LEU A 109 1.72 6.20 11.19
CA LEU A 109 2.55 6.34 10.02
C LEU A 109 1.68 6.64 8.80
N ARG A 110 2.12 7.56 7.95
CA ARG A 110 1.51 7.79 6.64
C ARG A 110 2.15 6.88 5.60
N VAL A 111 1.31 6.15 4.85
CA VAL A 111 1.76 5.20 3.84
C VAL A 111 2.09 5.93 2.53
N ASN A 112 3.21 5.55 1.91
CA ASN A 112 3.70 6.14 0.66
C ASN A 112 3.97 5.08 -0.44
N SER A 113 3.43 3.87 -0.28
CA SER A 113 3.65 2.73 -1.19
C SER A 113 2.32 2.06 -1.53
N LEU A 114 2.26 1.39 -2.69
CA LEU A 114 1.11 0.57 -3.10
C LEU A 114 1.33 -0.92 -2.85
N SER A 115 2.40 -1.33 -2.17
CA SER A 115 2.69 -2.75 -1.95
C SER A 115 1.60 -3.49 -1.17
N MET A 116 0.76 -2.77 -0.43
CA MET A 116 -0.30 -3.32 0.42
C MET A 116 -1.71 -3.01 -0.10
N LYS A 117 -1.84 -2.64 -1.38
CA LYS A 117 -3.11 -2.21 -1.99
C LYS A 117 -4.25 -3.21 -1.82
N ASN A 118 -4.02 -4.50 -2.05
CA ASN A 118 -5.06 -5.52 -1.93
C ASN A 118 -5.39 -5.87 -0.47
N ALA A 119 -4.63 -5.35 0.50
CA ALA A 119 -4.98 -5.37 1.91
C ALA A 119 -5.80 -4.13 2.34
N GLY A 120 -6.18 -3.27 1.39
CA GLY A 120 -6.95 -2.04 1.66
C GLY A 120 -6.10 -0.85 2.10
N ILE A 121 -4.76 -0.95 2.01
CA ILE A 121 -3.83 0.13 2.33
C ILE A 121 -3.39 0.80 1.03
N ASP A 122 -3.77 2.06 0.86
CA ASP A 122 -3.42 2.90 -0.28
C ASP A 122 -2.40 3.98 0.12
N ILE A 123 -1.86 4.67 -0.89
CA ILE A 123 -1.04 5.86 -0.66
C ILE A 123 -1.86 6.91 0.10
N ASP A 124 -1.21 7.59 1.04
CA ASP A 124 -1.77 8.62 1.92
C ASP A 124 -2.70 8.14 3.03
N ASP A 125 -2.99 6.83 3.11
CA ASP A 125 -3.62 6.27 4.29
C ASP A 125 -2.72 6.45 5.53
N GLN A 126 -3.35 6.60 6.68
CA GLN A 126 -2.67 6.56 7.97
C GLN A 126 -2.87 5.19 8.59
N ILE A 127 -1.81 4.58 9.11
CA ILE A 127 -1.88 3.31 9.82
C ILE A 127 -1.45 3.49 11.27
N ILE A 128 -2.15 2.81 12.17
CA ILE A 128 -1.78 2.74 13.58
C ILE A 128 -0.95 1.49 13.79
N ILE A 129 0.19 1.65 14.46
CA ILE A 129 1.17 0.59 14.71
C ILE A 129 1.39 0.49 16.22
N ASP A 130 1.27 -0.70 16.77
CA ASP A 130 1.61 -1.01 18.16
C ASP A 130 2.88 -1.86 18.24
N ARG A 131 3.90 -1.35 18.94
CA ARG A 131 5.18 -2.03 19.14
C ARG A 131 5.17 -3.05 20.27
N SER A 132 4.16 -3.03 21.13
CA SER A 132 4.06 -3.96 22.27
C SER A 132 3.51 -5.33 21.87
N LEU A 133 2.88 -5.41 20.69
CA LEU A 133 2.31 -6.65 20.17
C LEU A 133 3.39 -7.56 19.59
N THR A 134 3.28 -8.86 19.89
CA THR A 134 4.11 -9.88 19.27
C THR A 134 3.53 -10.21 17.88
N PRO A 135 4.30 -10.11 16.79
CA PRO A 135 3.78 -10.36 15.45
C PRO A 135 3.45 -11.85 15.24
N GLU A 136 2.24 -12.10 14.73
CA GLU A 136 1.75 -13.43 14.37
C GLU A 136 1.70 -13.64 12.85
N HIS A 137 1.65 -14.92 12.44
CA HIS A 137 1.53 -15.27 11.03
C HIS A 137 0.29 -14.61 10.42
N GLY A 138 0.50 -13.84 9.36
CA GLY A 138 -0.56 -13.15 8.64
C GLY A 138 -0.78 -11.71 9.10
N ASP A 139 -0.13 -11.25 10.17
CA ASP A 139 -0.25 -9.86 10.59
C ASP A 139 0.35 -8.90 9.55
N ILE A 140 -0.20 -7.70 9.46
CA ILE A 140 0.48 -6.62 8.73
C ILE A 140 1.42 -5.95 9.71
N VAL A 141 2.68 -5.79 9.33
CA VAL A 141 3.74 -5.29 10.22
C VAL A 141 4.50 -4.16 9.56
N LEU A 142 4.99 -3.24 10.39
CA LEU A 142 6.11 -2.38 10.02
C LEU A 142 7.40 -3.16 10.30
N ALA A 143 8.11 -3.54 9.23
CA ALA A 143 9.38 -4.25 9.31
C ALA A 143 10.53 -3.31 8.96
N MET A 144 11.68 -3.53 9.58
CA MET A 144 12.94 -2.86 9.26
C MET A 144 13.93 -3.92 8.79
N ILE A 145 14.46 -3.75 7.58
CA ILE A 145 15.48 -4.62 6.99
C ILE A 145 16.69 -3.75 6.66
N ASN A 146 17.86 -4.05 7.24
CA ASN A 146 19.09 -3.27 7.02
C ASN A 146 18.88 -1.75 7.14
N ASN A 147 18.17 -1.32 8.18
CA ASN A 147 17.81 0.08 8.46
C ASN A 147 16.85 0.74 7.45
N GLU A 148 16.18 -0.03 6.61
CA GLU A 148 15.12 0.46 5.73
C GLU A 148 13.77 -0.14 6.13
N PHE A 149 12.75 0.71 6.20
CA PHE A 149 11.40 0.33 6.63
C PHE A 149 10.52 -0.08 5.46
N THR A 150 9.67 -1.08 5.68
CA THR A 150 8.63 -1.50 4.75
C THR A 150 7.39 -1.99 5.50
N VAL A 151 6.21 -1.82 4.92
CA VAL A 151 4.96 -2.38 5.43
C VAL A 151 4.60 -3.59 4.59
N LYS A 152 4.51 -4.75 5.23
CA LYS A 152 4.24 -6.04 4.59
C LYS A 152 3.43 -6.95 5.49
N ARG A 153 2.89 -8.02 4.92
CA ARG A 153 2.30 -9.10 5.71
C ARG A 153 3.41 -10.03 6.21
N PHE A 154 3.47 -10.25 7.51
CA PHE A 154 4.42 -11.14 8.16
C PHE A 154 4.02 -12.60 7.92
N MET A 155 4.90 -13.36 7.29
CA MET A 155 4.66 -14.76 6.98
C MET A 155 5.65 -15.64 7.75
N LYS A 156 5.09 -16.65 8.42
CA LYS A 156 5.83 -17.63 9.21
C LYS A 156 5.40 -19.05 8.82
N GLU A 157 6.30 -19.82 8.24
CA GLU A 157 6.02 -21.20 7.77
C GLU A 157 6.88 -22.21 8.52
N LYS A 158 6.27 -23.32 8.93
CA LYS A 158 6.98 -24.40 9.62
C LYS A 158 7.79 -25.21 8.60
N THR A 159 9.07 -25.42 8.88
CA THR A 159 9.96 -26.25 8.06
C THR A 159 10.08 -27.65 8.64
N HIS A 160 10.55 -28.60 7.83
CA HIS A 160 10.74 -30.01 8.22
C HIS A 160 11.65 -30.20 9.45
N GLN A 161 12.50 -29.22 9.77
CA GLN A 161 13.45 -29.28 10.88
C GLN A 161 12.92 -28.67 12.18
N HIS A 162 11.59 -28.51 12.33
CA HIS A 162 10.96 -27.80 13.46
C HIS A 162 11.40 -26.32 13.59
N GLN A 163 11.99 -25.75 12.54
CA GLN A 163 12.31 -24.34 12.47
C GLN A 163 11.19 -23.60 11.73
N TYR A 164 11.16 -22.27 11.86
CA TYR A 164 10.25 -21.43 11.11
C TYR A 164 11.02 -20.63 10.06
N LYS A 165 10.56 -20.69 8.81
CA LYS A 165 10.99 -19.77 7.76
C LYS A 165 10.12 -18.52 7.85
N VAL A 166 10.76 -17.36 7.97
CA VAL A 166 10.11 -16.06 8.02
C VAL A 166 10.34 -15.34 6.70
N TRP A 167 9.31 -14.68 6.19
CA TRP A 167 9.36 -13.83 5.00
C TRP A 167 8.26 -12.77 5.07
N LEU A 168 8.35 -11.75 4.21
CA LEU A 168 7.39 -10.66 4.16
C LEU A 168 6.66 -10.67 2.82
N LYS A 169 5.34 -10.73 2.86
CA LYS A 169 4.49 -10.80 1.69
C LYS A 169 3.97 -9.41 1.29
N ALA A 170 4.06 -9.08 0.01
CA ALA A 170 3.35 -7.94 -0.55
C ALA A 170 1.89 -8.31 -0.85
N GLU A 171 0.95 -7.42 -0.54
CA GLU A 171 -0.45 -7.56 -0.94
C GLU A 171 -0.72 -6.74 -2.20
N ASN A 172 0.21 -6.78 -3.15
CA ASN A 172 0.06 -6.23 -4.49
C ASN A 172 0.95 -7.03 -5.45
N PRO A 173 0.40 -7.72 -6.46
CA PRO A 173 1.17 -8.52 -7.42
C PRO A 173 2.21 -7.72 -8.23
N GLU A 174 2.10 -6.40 -8.27
CA GLU A 174 3.11 -5.53 -8.89
C GLU A 174 4.36 -5.35 -8.01
N TYR A 175 4.36 -5.84 -6.77
CA TYR A 175 5.47 -5.75 -5.81
C TYR A 175 5.93 -7.15 -5.42
N PRO A 176 7.25 -7.40 -5.32
CA PRO A 176 7.76 -8.71 -4.95
C PRO A 176 7.58 -8.99 -3.45
N ASP A 177 7.43 -10.27 -3.13
CA ASP A 177 7.62 -10.77 -1.76
C ASP A 177 9.09 -10.69 -1.36
N ILE A 178 9.36 -10.41 -0.08
CA ILE A 178 10.70 -10.25 0.44
C ILE A 178 11.07 -11.50 1.23
N TYR A 179 12.05 -12.23 0.71
CA TYR A 179 12.72 -13.35 1.39
C TYR A 179 14.08 -12.88 1.90
N LEU A 180 14.30 -12.98 3.20
CA LEU A 180 15.55 -12.56 3.83
C LEU A 180 16.72 -13.37 3.31
N GLN A 181 17.80 -12.67 2.94
CA GLN A 181 19.10 -13.28 2.68
C GLN A 181 19.85 -13.54 3.99
N SER A 182 20.84 -14.42 3.96
CA SER A 182 21.60 -14.84 5.16
C SER A 182 22.31 -13.69 5.89
N GLU A 183 22.54 -12.56 5.21
CA GLU A 183 23.24 -11.39 5.76
C GLU A 183 22.28 -10.25 6.16
N GLU A 184 20.98 -10.36 5.86
CA GLU A 184 20.01 -9.31 6.16
C GLU A 184 19.46 -9.47 7.57
N GLU A 185 19.41 -8.36 8.31
CA GLU A 185 18.79 -8.32 9.62
C GLU A 185 17.33 -7.86 9.49
N LEU A 186 16.39 -8.71 9.90
CA LEU A 186 14.97 -8.37 10.01
C LEU A 186 14.61 -8.02 11.45
N VAL A 187 14.11 -6.81 11.65
CA VAL A 187 13.47 -6.39 12.90
C VAL A 187 12.01 -6.08 12.61
N ILE A 188 11.09 -6.79 13.27
CA ILE A 188 9.68 -6.36 13.28
C ILE A 188 9.56 -5.22 14.26
N TRP A 189 9.28 -4.02 13.76
CA TRP A 189 9.24 -2.81 14.56
C TRP A 189 7.94 -2.70 15.36
N GLY A 190 6.83 -3.13 14.76
CA GLY A 190 5.50 -3.20 15.38
C GLY A 190 4.44 -3.78 14.45
N VAL A 191 3.28 -4.09 15.02
CA VAL A 191 2.12 -4.67 14.33
C VAL A 191 1.14 -3.56 13.97
N VAL A 192 0.64 -3.58 12.74
CA VAL A 192 -0.40 -2.64 12.28
C VAL A 192 -1.74 -3.09 12.83
N THR A 193 -2.39 -2.25 13.63
CA THR A 193 -3.66 -2.55 14.30
C THR A 193 -4.86 -1.91 13.62
N CYS A 194 -4.67 -0.80 12.90
CA CYS A 194 -5.77 -0.08 12.26
C CYS A 194 -5.31 0.65 10.99
N ILE A 195 -6.23 0.80 10.04
CA ILE A 195 -6.10 1.63 8.85
C ILE A 195 -7.11 2.78 8.97
N LEU A 196 -6.62 4.00 9.09
CA LEU A 196 -7.41 5.22 9.07
C LEU A 196 -7.49 5.73 7.63
N LYS A 197 -8.61 5.41 6.97
CA LYS A 197 -8.88 5.79 5.58
C LYS A 197 -9.99 6.82 5.51
N LYS A 198 -9.64 8.05 5.12
CA LYS A 198 -10.60 9.12 4.87
C LYS A 198 -11.06 9.10 3.42
N LEU A 199 -12.37 9.09 3.19
CA LEU A 199 -12.95 8.99 1.85
C LEU A 199 -13.27 10.34 1.20
N ARG A 200 -13.16 11.46 1.94
CA ARG A 200 -13.53 12.81 1.50
C ARG A 200 -12.59 13.88 2.04
#